data_AF-A0AAV6W588-F1
#
_entry.id   AF-A0AAV6W588-F1
#
_cell.length_a   1.000
_cell.length_b   1.000
_cell.length_c   1.000
_cell.angle_alpha   90.00
_cell.angle_beta   90.00
_cell.angle_gamma   90.00
#
_symmetry.space_group_name_H-M   'P 1'
#
loop_
_entity.id
_entity.type
_entity.pdbx_description
1 polymer ?
#
loop_
_entity_poly.entity_id
_entity_poly.type
_entity_poly.pdbx_seq_one_letter_code
_entity_poly.pdbx_strand_id
1 'polypeptide(L)'
;MVHLEYLEAGADIIVTSSYQATLPGFQSRGLSMEEAESLLTKSVKIAVEARDKFWTSLKMKSGHNYNRALVAASIGSYGAYLADGSEYSGNYGPNVTLEKLKDFHRRRLQVLVEAGSDLLAFETIPNKLEAQACVELLDEENVEIPSWICFSSVDGKNAPSGESFDECLEIINKSSKVSAVGINCAPPHFVLSLVQRFKKLTAKAIVVYPNSGEIWDGIAKRWLPSKCFDDEKFEVFATRWRDAGAKLIGGCCRTTPSTVQAISKALKDRD
;
A
#
# COMPACT_ATOMS: atom_id res chain seq x y z
N MET A 1 -17.15 -2.40 11.87
CA MET A 1 -15.95 -3.17 11.47
C MET A 1 -15.28 -2.32 10.42
N VAL A 2 -14.00 -1.98 10.61
CA VAL A 2 -13.34 -0.90 9.86
C VAL A 2 -13.40 -1.08 8.33
N HIS A 3 -13.24 -2.30 7.80
CA HIS A 3 -13.37 -2.53 6.36
C HIS A 3 -14.76 -2.13 5.80
N LEU A 4 -15.83 -2.38 6.55
CA LEU A 4 -17.19 -2.02 6.13
C LEU A 4 -17.36 -0.50 6.07
N GLU A 5 -16.81 0.24 7.03
CA GLU A 5 -16.88 1.70 7.07
C GLU A 5 -16.17 2.33 5.86
N TYR A 6 -15.04 1.76 5.42
CA TYR A 6 -14.37 2.20 4.19
C TYR A 6 -15.15 1.86 2.91
N LEU A 7 -15.80 0.70 2.87
CA LEU A 7 -16.68 0.32 1.76
C LEU A 7 -17.90 1.25 1.67
N GLU A 8 -18.53 1.58 2.81
CA GLU A 8 -19.63 2.54 2.92
C GLU A 8 -19.20 3.96 2.53
N ALA A 9 -17.95 4.34 2.81
CA ALA A 9 -17.35 5.57 2.32
C ALA A 9 -17.09 5.58 0.80
N GLY A 10 -17.21 4.42 0.13
CA GLY A 10 -17.10 4.31 -1.32
C GLY A 10 -15.76 3.80 -1.84
N ALA A 11 -14.97 3.12 -1.01
CA ALA A 11 -13.75 2.44 -1.45
C ALA A 11 -14.07 1.32 -2.46
N ASP A 12 -13.41 1.35 -3.61
CA ASP A 12 -13.45 0.27 -4.61
C ASP A 12 -12.40 -0.82 -4.35
N ILE A 13 -11.41 -0.54 -3.49
CA ILE A 13 -10.39 -1.50 -3.02
C ILE A 13 -10.20 -1.29 -1.52
N ILE A 14 -10.22 -2.37 -0.74
CA ILE A 14 -9.82 -2.37 0.68
C ILE A 14 -8.55 -3.20 0.87
N VAL A 15 -7.69 -2.76 1.80
CA VAL A 15 -6.40 -3.38 2.08
C VAL A 15 -6.49 -4.14 3.42
N THR A 16 -5.92 -5.34 3.50
CA THR A 16 -5.96 -6.19 4.71
C THR A 16 -5.08 -5.65 5.84
N SER A 17 -5.39 -6.04 7.08
CA SER A 17 -4.60 -5.68 8.27
C SER A 17 -3.34 -6.54 8.44
N SER A 18 -2.52 -6.69 7.39
CA SER A 18 -1.32 -7.56 7.38
C SER A 18 0.02 -6.84 7.17
N TYR A 19 0.04 -5.51 7.12
CA TYR A 19 1.25 -4.70 6.89
C TYR A 19 2.48 -5.14 7.71
N GLN A 20 2.34 -5.16 9.05
CA GLN A 20 3.37 -5.64 9.99
C GLN A 20 3.17 -7.10 10.44
N ALA A 21 2.14 -7.79 9.94
CA ALA A 21 1.93 -9.20 10.22
C ALA A 21 3.04 -9.98 9.50
N THR A 22 4.05 -10.40 10.26
CA THR A 22 5.22 -11.11 9.76
C THR A 22 5.43 -12.33 10.62
N LEU A 23 5.82 -13.43 9.99
CA LEU A 23 6.12 -14.69 10.68
C LEU A 23 7.18 -14.49 11.78
N PRO A 24 8.35 -13.87 11.52
CA PRO A 24 9.32 -13.60 12.58
C PRO A 24 8.78 -12.63 13.65
N GLY A 25 7.97 -11.63 13.29
CA GLY A 25 7.38 -10.70 14.25
C GLY A 25 6.33 -11.32 15.17
N PHE A 26 5.61 -12.35 14.71
CA PHE A 26 4.69 -13.12 15.55
C PHE A 26 5.44 -14.13 16.42
N GLN A 27 6.44 -14.81 15.88
CA GLN A 27 7.28 -15.74 16.65
C GLN A 27 8.01 -15.04 17.79
N SER A 28 8.52 -13.83 17.57
CA SER A 28 9.13 -13.03 18.65
C SER A 28 8.16 -12.64 19.77
N ARG A 29 6.84 -12.78 19.54
CA ARG A 29 5.77 -12.57 20.53
C ARG A 29 5.25 -13.89 21.12
N GLY A 30 5.90 -15.02 20.82
CA GLY A 30 5.59 -16.33 21.39
C GLY A 30 4.55 -17.15 20.62
N LEU A 31 4.16 -16.73 19.42
CA LEU A 31 3.23 -17.48 18.59
C LEU A 31 3.97 -18.59 17.82
N SER A 32 3.31 -19.73 17.63
CA SER A 32 3.80 -20.78 16.74
C SER A 32 3.78 -20.31 15.28
N MET A 33 4.48 -21.04 14.41
CA MET A 33 4.43 -20.80 12.98
C MET A 33 2.99 -20.94 12.44
N GLU A 34 2.26 -21.96 12.89
CA GLU A 34 0.88 -22.21 12.45
C GLU A 34 -0.07 -21.11 12.91
N GLU A 35 0.10 -20.59 14.13
CA GLU A 35 -0.67 -19.46 14.64
C GLU A 35 -0.40 -18.18 13.83
N ALA A 36 0.87 -17.93 13.50
CA ALA A 36 1.28 -16.79 12.68
C ALA A 36 0.68 -16.84 11.27
N GLU A 37 0.73 -18.00 10.60
CA GLU A 37 0.11 -18.22 9.29
C GLU A 37 -1.42 -18.12 9.34
N SER A 38 -2.03 -18.64 10.41
CA SER A 38 -3.47 -18.53 10.65
C SER A 38 -3.92 -17.07 10.78
N LEU A 39 -3.15 -16.23 11.50
CA LEU A 39 -3.45 -14.80 11.61
C LEU A 39 -3.33 -14.04 10.27
N LEU A 40 -2.32 -14.37 9.47
CA LEU A 40 -2.18 -13.84 8.10
C LEU A 40 -3.40 -14.20 7.25
N THR A 41 -3.78 -15.48 7.23
CA THR A 41 -4.96 -15.98 6.51
C THR A 41 -6.23 -15.27 6.99
N LYS A 42 -6.39 -15.14 8.31
CA LYS A 42 -7.55 -14.47 8.93
C LYS A 42 -7.67 -13.00 8.52
N SER A 43 -6.55 -12.29 8.34
CA SER A 43 -6.56 -10.90 7.88
C SER A 43 -7.25 -10.75 6.51
N VAL A 44 -7.01 -11.69 5.59
CA VAL A 44 -7.64 -11.73 4.26
C VAL A 44 -9.10 -12.14 4.37
N LYS A 45 -9.41 -13.20 5.14
CA LYS A 45 -10.79 -13.69 5.30
C LYS A 45 -11.72 -12.62 5.88
N ILE A 46 -11.27 -11.86 6.88
CA ILE A 46 -12.08 -10.77 7.46
C ILE A 46 -12.41 -9.69 6.42
N ALA A 47 -11.43 -9.29 5.59
CA ALA A 47 -11.66 -8.30 4.53
C ALA A 47 -12.58 -8.84 3.42
N VAL A 48 -12.41 -10.10 3.03
CA VAL A 48 -13.28 -10.80 2.06
C VAL A 48 -14.72 -10.89 2.58
N GLU A 49 -14.92 -11.29 3.83
CA GLU A 49 -16.24 -11.33 4.46
C GLU A 49 -16.87 -9.93 4.53
N ALA A 50 -16.08 -8.88 4.80
CA ALA A 50 -16.55 -7.50 4.80
C ALA A 50 -17.12 -7.10 3.44
N ARG A 51 -16.31 -7.30 2.39
CA ARG A 51 -16.69 -7.05 0.99
C ARG A 51 -17.95 -7.81 0.63
N ASP A 52 -18.03 -9.10 0.95
CA ASP A 52 -19.13 -9.97 0.52
C ASP A 52 -20.43 -9.65 1.26
N LYS A 53 -20.36 -9.33 2.56
CA LYS A 53 -21.50 -8.83 3.34
C LYS A 53 -22.00 -7.49 2.80
N PHE A 54 -21.10 -6.54 2.52
CA PHE A 54 -21.44 -5.24 1.94
C PHE A 54 -22.10 -5.41 0.57
N TRP A 55 -21.47 -6.16 -0.34
CA TRP A 55 -21.97 -6.41 -1.69
C TRP A 55 -23.35 -7.08 -1.70
N THR A 56 -23.56 -8.06 -0.82
CA THR A 56 -24.87 -8.73 -0.68
C THR A 56 -25.94 -7.75 -0.20
N SER A 57 -25.61 -6.87 0.76
CA SER A 57 -26.55 -5.86 1.26
C SER A 57 -26.91 -4.81 0.20
N LEU A 58 -25.98 -4.50 -0.72
CA LEU A 58 -26.21 -3.57 -1.82
C LEU A 58 -27.11 -4.16 -2.91
N LYS A 59 -26.96 -5.45 -3.26
CA LYS A 59 -27.83 -6.11 -4.25
C LYS A 59 -29.32 -6.02 -3.92
N MET A 60 -29.66 -5.81 -2.65
CA MET A 60 -31.03 -5.63 -2.17
C MET A 60 -31.55 -4.19 -2.30
N LYS A 61 -30.69 -3.23 -2.67
CA LYS A 61 -31.02 -1.81 -2.84
C LYS A 61 -31.08 -1.47 -4.33
N SER A 62 -32.26 -1.10 -4.82
CA SER A 62 -32.40 -0.63 -6.21
C SER A 62 -31.60 0.65 -6.46
N GLY A 63 -30.87 0.72 -7.58
CA GLY A 63 -30.22 1.94 -8.06
C GLY A 63 -28.90 2.30 -7.38
N HIS A 64 -28.19 1.35 -6.76
CA HIS A 64 -26.85 1.61 -6.23
C HIS A 64 -25.79 1.67 -7.36
N ASN A 65 -24.78 2.55 -7.19
CA ASN A 65 -23.70 2.75 -8.18
C ASN A 65 -22.33 2.16 -7.74
N TYR A 66 -22.33 1.27 -6.76
CA TYR A 66 -21.11 0.60 -6.29
C TYR A 66 -20.71 -0.56 -7.21
N ASN A 67 -19.40 -0.72 -7.43
CA ASN A 67 -18.82 -1.95 -7.93
C ASN A 67 -18.58 -2.93 -6.77
N ARG A 68 -18.41 -4.22 -7.08
CA ARG A 68 -17.91 -5.17 -6.09
C ARG A 68 -16.45 -4.83 -5.80
N ALA A 69 -16.19 -4.32 -4.61
CA ALA A 69 -14.83 -3.92 -4.22
C ALA A 69 -13.84 -5.10 -4.29
N LEU A 70 -12.56 -4.79 -4.49
CA LEU A 70 -11.46 -5.76 -4.42
C LEU A 70 -10.81 -5.76 -3.03
N VAL A 71 -10.20 -6.88 -2.67
CA VAL A 71 -9.40 -7.04 -1.44
C VAL A 71 -7.94 -7.19 -1.83
N ALA A 72 -7.10 -6.26 -1.37
CA ALA A 72 -5.66 -6.32 -1.55
C ALA A 72 -4.97 -6.80 -0.26
N ALA A 73 -4.15 -7.85 -0.35
CA ALA A 73 -3.35 -8.30 0.78
C ALA A 73 -2.15 -7.37 1.00
N SER A 74 -2.11 -6.71 2.15
CA SER A 74 -1.02 -5.81 2.57
C SER A 74 0.25 -6.57 2.89
N ILE A 75 1.36 -6.12 2.30
CA ILE A 75 2.71 -6.65 2.51
C ILE A 75 3.63 -5.45 2.79
N GLY A 76 3.89 -5.17 4.07
CA GLY A 76 4.78 -4.08 4.48
C GLY A 76 6.26 -4.42 4.31
N SER A 77 7.11 -3.40 4.25
CA SER A 77 8.56 -3.56 4.11
C SER A 77 9.24 -4.25 5.30
N TYR A 78 10.46 -4.71 5.08
CA TYR A 78 11.35 -5.22 6.13
C TYR A 78 11.60 -4.17 7.22
N GLY A 79 11.72 -2.88 6.83
CA GLY A 79 11.85 -1.78 7.79
C GLY A 79 10.68 -1.70 8.78
N ALA A 80 9.45 -1.97 8.33
CA ALA A 80 8.28 -1.98 9.21
C ALA A 80 8.32 -3.11 10.25
N TYR A 81 8.99 -4.23 9.95
CA TYR A 81 9.25 -5.31 10.90
C TYR A 81 10.30 -4.94 11.94
N LEU A 82 11.38 -4.25 11.54
CA LEU A 82 12.43 -3.79 12.46
C LEU A 82 11.89 -2.81 13.51
N ALA A 83 10.84 -2.05 13.18
CA ALA A 83 10.15 -1.13 14.09
C ALA A 83 11.06 -0.06 14.71
N ASP A 84 12.10 0.34 13.96
CA ASP A 84 13.09 1.37 14.31
C ASP A 84 13.01 2.61 13.39
N GLY A 85 12.00 2.67 12.51
CA GLY A 85 11.81 3.73 11.53
C GLY A 85 12.53 3.51 10.21
N SER A 86 13.16 2.34 10.01
CA SER A 86 13.87 2.02 8.77
C SER A 86 12.97 1.99 7.53
N GLU A 87 11.64 1.90 7.67
CA GLU A 87 10.73 2.09 6.53
C GLU A 87 10.70 3.54 5.98
N TYR A 88 11.34 4.50 6.66
CA TYR A 88 11.52 5.89 6.21
C TYR A 88 12.98 6.32 6.07
N SER A 89 13.95 5.45 6.40
CA SER A 89 15.37 5.66 6.08
C SER A 89 15.85 4.78 4.92
N GLY A 90 15.19 3.63 4.72
CA GLY A 90 15.59 2.60 3.76
C GLY A 90 16.92 1.92 4.06
N ASN A 91 17.56 2.23 5.19
CA ASN A 91 18.83 1.63 5.61
C ASN A 91 18.57 0.49 6.61
N TYR A 92 18.70 -0.75 6.12
CA TYR A 92 18.50 -1.95 6.93
C TYR A 92 19.77 -2.50 7.57
N GLY A 93 20.90 -1.80 7.40
CA GLY A 93 22.22 -2.23 7.83
C GLY A 93 22.94 -3.11 6.80
N PRO A 94 24.27 -3.28 6.94
CA PRO A 94 25.14 -3.86 5.92
C PRO A 94 24.95 -5.37 5.70
N ASN A 95 24.28 -6.06 6.63
CA ASN A 95 24.09 -7.52 6.58
C ASN A 95 22.78 -7.93 5.87
N VAL A 96 22.04 -6.97 5.31
CA VAL A 96 20.79 -7.26 4.59
C VAL A 96 21.08 -7.41 3.11
N THR A 97 20.81 -8.62 2.60
CA THR A 97 21.03 -9.01 1.21
C THR A 97 19.70 -9.22 0.49
N LEU A 98 19.75 -9.30 -0.84
CA LEU A 98 18.60 -9.65 -1.68
C LEU A 98 17.92 -10.95 -1.24
N GLU A 99 18.70 -12.02 -1.06
CA GLU A 99 18.19 -13.33 -0.62
C GLU A 99 17.55 -13.27 0.76
N LYS A 100 18.12 -12.50 1.71
CA LYS A 100 17.52 -12.33 3.04
C LYS A 100 16.15 -11.65 2.97
N LEU A 101 15.98 -10.68 2.07
CA LEU A 101 14.69 -10.01 1.86
C LEU A 101 13.69 -10.94 1.18
N LYS A 102 14.13 -11.76 0.22
CA LYS A 102 13.30 -12.78 -0.41
C LYS A 102 12.83 -13.81 0.62
N ASP A 103 13.73 -14.35 1.44
CA ASP A 103 13.42 -15.29 2.51
C ASP A 103 12.41 -14.70 3.52
N PHE A 104 12.60 -13.43 3.90
CA PHE A 104 11.70 -12.72 4.80
C PHE A 104 10.27 -12.60 4.24
N HIS A 105 10.12 -12.32 2.94
CA HIS A 105 8.81 -12.14 2.31
C HIS A 105 8.17 -13.45 1.85
N ARG A 106 8.95 -14.46 1.46
CA ARG A 106 8.50 -15.67 0.74
C ARG A 106 7.33 -16.37 1.39
N ARG A 107 7.48 -16.82 2.64
CA ARG A 107 6.41 -17.60 3.27
C ARG A 107 5.16 -16.76 3.57
N ARG A 108 5.33 -15.47 3.90
CA ARG A 108 4.21 -14.54 4.06
C ARG A 108 3.45 -14.35 2.75
N LEU A 109 4.17 -14.20 1.63
CA LEU A 109 3.57 -14.08 0.29
C LEU A 109 2.74 -15.31 -0.04
N GLN A 110 3.31 -16.52 0.12
CA GLN A 110 2.62 -17.79 -0.14
C GLN A 110 1.30 -17.89 0.65
N VAL A 111 1.33 -17.62 1.96
CA VAL A 111 0.14 -17.68 2.82
C VAL A 111 -0.93 -16.67 2.38
N LEU A 112 -0.54 -15.44 2.02
CA LEU A 112 -1.48 -14.41 1.58
C LEU A 112 -2.08 -14.69 0.19
N VAL A 113 -1.32 -15.34 -0.70
CA VAL A 113 -1.79 -15.83 -2.00
C VAL A 113 -2.81 -16.95 -1.79
N GLU A 114 -2.47 -17.96 -0.99
CA GLU A 114 -3.36 -19.10 -0.65
C GLU A 114 -4.65 -18.66 0.05
N ALA A 115 -4.60 -17.55 0.82
CA ALA A 115 -5.75 -17.03 1.53
C ALA A 115 -6.85 -16.46 0.61
N GLY A 116 -6.55 -16.19 -0.67
CA GLY A 116 -7.53 -15.80 -1.70
C GLY A 116 -7.85 -14.31 -1.75
N SER A 117 -6.82 -13.46 -1.66
CA SER A 117 -6.95 -12.03 -1.97
C SER A 117 -7.10 -11.79 -3.48
N ASP A 118 -7.72 -10.67 -3.88
CA ASP A 118 -7.88 -10.33 -5.30
C ASP A 118 -6.63 -9.65 -5.87
N LEU A 119 -5.86 -8.97 -5.00
CA LEU A 119 -4.66 -8.19 -5.33
C LEU A 119 -3.60 -8.33 -4.23
N LEU A 120 -2.34 -8.04 -4.56
CA LEU A 120 -1.26 -7.89 -3.58
C LEU A 120 -0.76 -6.45 -3.51
N ALA A 121 -0.54 -5.95 -2.29
CA ALA A 121 -0.13 -4.57 -2.02
C ALA A 121 1.21 -4.55 -1.29
N PHE A 122 2.32 -4.49 -2.03
CA PHE A 122 3.62 -4.20 -1.43
C PHE A 122 3.67 -2.70 -1.16
N GLU A 123 3.73 -2.31 0.10
CA GLU A 123 3.54 -0.93 0.50
C GLU A 123 4.65 -0.44 1.43
N THR A 124 4.97 0.85 1.29
CA THR A 124 6.04 1.54 2.04
C THR A 124 7.40 0.84 1.86
N ILE A 125 7.71 0.43 0.62
CA ILE A 125 9.02 -0.11 0.25
C ILE A 125 10.01 1.06 0.17
N PRO A 126 11.08 1.10 0.97
CA PRO A 126 11.89 2.31 1.10
C PRO A 126 13.15 2.31 0.24
N ASN A 127 13.50 1.19 -0.41
CA ASN A 127 14.73 1.07 -1.16
C ASN A 127 14.59 0.18 -2.40
N LYS A 128 15.56 0.31 -3.31
CA LYS A 128 15.61 -0.42 -4.58
C LYS A 128 15.82 -1.93 -4.37
N LEU A 129 16.65 -2.30 -3.39
CA LEU A 129 17.02 -3.68 -3.11
C LEU A 129 15.81 -4.54 -2.71
N GLU A 130 14.93 -4.01 -1.87
CA GLU A 130 13.70 -4.70 -1.47
C GLU A 130 12.66 -4.72 -2.58
N ALA A 131 12.53 -3.64 -3.36
CA ALA A 131 11.67 -3.66 -4.54
C ALA A 131 12.11 -4.76 -5.53
N GLN A 132 13.42 -4.94 -5.71
CA GLN A 132 13.98 -6.05 -6.49
C GLN A 132 13.64 -7.41 -5.89
N ALA A 133 13.80 -7.58 -4.58
CA ALA A 133 13.43 -8.81 -3.87
C ALA A 133 11.96 -9.18 -4.10
N CYS A 134 11.04 -8.21 -3.97
CA CYS A 134 9.62 -8.43 -4.19
C CYS A 134 9.30 -8.83 -5.64
N VAL A 135 9.94 -8.16 -6.62
CA VAL A 135 9.77 -8.48 -8.05
C VAL A 135 10.24 -9.90 -8.36
N GLU A 136 11.47 -10.26 -7.98
CA GLU A 136 12.02 -11.59 -8.26
C GLU A 136 11.21 -12.68 -7.56
N LEU A 137 10.75 -12.42 -6.33
CA LEU A 137 9.95 -13.38 -5.58
C LEU A 137 8.58 -13.65 -6.23
N LEU A 138 7.94 -12.65 -6.84
CA LEU A 138 6.69 -12.86 -7.57
C LEU A 138 6.87 -13.84 -8.75
N ASP A 139 8.02 -13.79 -9.43
CA ASP A 139 8.35 -14.68 -10.54
C ASP A 139 8.75 -16.07 -10.03
N GLU A 140 9.59 -16.16 -8.99
CA GLU A 140 10.02 -17.43 -8.39
C GLU A 140 8.86 -18.27 -7.84
N GLU A 141 7.89 -17.61 -7.20
CA GLU A 141 6.72 -18.24 -6.60
C GLU A 141 5.56 -18.39 -7.61
N ASN A 142 5.78 -18.03 -8.88
CA ASN A 142 4.79 -18.07 -9.96
C ASN A 142 3.44 -17.46 -9.57
N VAL A 143 3.47 -16.26 -8.97
CA VAL A 143 2.28 -15.58 -8.48
C VAL A 143 1.47 -15.04 -9.66
N GLU A 144 0.20 -15.40 -9.77
CA GLU A 144 -0.71 -14.90 -10.82
C GLU A 144 -1.60 -13.75 -10.35
N ILE A 145 -1.64 -13.48 -9.04
CA ILE A 145 -2.43 -12.40 -8.47
C ILE A 145 -1.79 -11.05 -8.85
N PRO A 146 -2.52 -10.12 -9.48
CA PRO A 146 -1.98 -8.81 -9.81
C PRO A 146 -1.51 -8.05 -8.57
N SER A 147 -0.36 -7.39 -8.67
CA SER A 147 0.23 -6.67 -7.55
C SER A 147 0.51 -5.20 -7.86
N TRP A 148 0.68 -4.40 -6.81
CA TRP A 148 1.36 -3.12 -6.89
C TRP A 148 2.52 -3.03 -5.92
N ILE A 149 3.49 -2.18 -6.26
CA ILE A 149 4.59 -1.80 -5.38
C ILE A 149 4.53 -0.28 -5.15
N CYS A 150 4.33 0.14 -3.92
CA CYS A 150 4.40 1.55 -3.52
C CYS A 150 5.65 1.83 -2.70
N PHE A 151 6.33 2.91 -3.06
CA PHE A 151 7.40 3.48 -2.26
C PHE A 151 6.85 4.56 -1.32
N SER A 152 7.58 4.87 -0.26
CA SER A 152 7.43 6.16 0.43
C SER A 152 8.41 7.19 -0.15
N SER A 153 8.35 8.44 0.30
CA SER A 153 9.34 9.46 -0.03
C SER A 153 9.40 10.51 1.07
N VAL A 154 10.62 10.85 1.49
CA VAL A 154 10.88 11.84 2.55
C VAL A 154 11.31 13.19 2.00
N ASP A 155 11.77 13.25 0.75
CA ASP A 155 12.23 14.47 0.07
C ASP A 155 11.37 14.86 -1.16
N GLY A 156 10.37 14.02 -1.50
CA GLY A 156 9.50 14.20 -2.65
C GLY A 156 10.15 13.94 -4.01
N LYS A 157 11.34 13.34 -4.03
CA LYS A 157 12.15 13.16 -5.24
C LYS A 157 12.72 11.75 -5.39
N ASN A 158 13.09 11.11 -4.29
CA ASN A 158 13.80 9.84 -4.24
C ASN A 158 13.12 8.86 -3.28
N ALA A 159 13.53 7.59 -3.36
CA ALA A 159 13.23 6.61 -2.33
C ALA A 159 13.94 7.00 -1.02
N PRO A 160 13.42 6.61 0.16
CA PRO A 160 14.02 6.92 1.46
C PRO A 160 15.53 6.65 1.59
N SER A 161 16.02 5.56 0.99
CA SER A 161 17.44 5.19 0.99
C SER A 161 18.32 6.04 0.06
N GLY A 162 17.73 6.93 -0.74
CA GLY A 162 18.42 7.89 -1.60
C GLY A 162 18.46 7.52 -3.09
N GLU A 163 18.12 6.28 -3.47
CA GLU A 163 18.03 5.88 -4.88
C GLU A 163 16.97 6.69 -5.61
N SER A 164 17.29 7.00 -6.88
CA SER A 164 16.34 7.71 -7.73
C SER A 164 15.17 6.81 -8.09
N PHE A 165 13.97 7.39 -8.24
CA PHE A 165 12.82 6.61 -8.68
C PHE A 165 13.00 6.01 -10.08
N ASP A 166 13.81 6.62 -10.95
CA ASP A 166 14.19 6.06 -12.25
C ASP A 166 14.85 4.68 -12.10
N GLU A 167 15.82 4.55 -11.20
CA GLU A 167 16.49 3.28 -10.92
C GLU A 167 15.56 2.23 -10.27
N CYS A 168 14.68 2.69 -9.38
CA CYS A 168 13.68 1.81 -8.74
C CYS A 168 12.66 1.29 -9.76
N LEU A 169 12.14 2.17 -10.62
CA LEU A 169 11.16 1.87 -11.65
C LEU A 169 11.74 1.00 -12.77
N GLU A 170 13.04 1.10 -13.07
CA GLU A 170 13.68 0.25 -14.07
C GLU A 170 13.52 -1.25 -13.74
N ILE A 171 13.66 -1.63 -12.47
CA ILE A 171 13.47 -3.02 -12.02
C ILE A 171 11.99 -3.41 -12.11
N ILE A 172 11.11 -2.56 -11.58
CA ILE A 172 9.66 -2.84 -11.56
C ILE A 172 9.11 -2.97 -12.98
N ASN A 173 9.59 -2.15 -13.91
CA ASN A 173 9.15 -2.16 -15.30
C ASN A 173 9.45 -3.46 -16.04
N LYS A 174 10.47 -4.23 -15.60
CA LYS A 174 10.82 -5.53 -16.18
C LYS A 174 9.83 -6.63 -15.80
N SER A 175 9.09 -6.47 -14.70
CA SER A 175 8.12 -7.47 -14.23
C SER A 175 6.78 -7.34 -14.95
N SER A 176 6.22 -8.45 -15.41
CA SER A 176 4.84 -8.55 -15.88
C SER A 176 3.83 -8.77 -14.74
N LYS A 177 4.29 -9.23 -13.57
CA LYS A 177 3.48 -9.54 -12.38
C LYS A 177 3.13 -8.31 -11.53
N VAL A 178 3.86 -7.20 -11.72
CA VAL A 178 3.53 -5.91 -11.13
C VAL A 178 2.68 -5.08 -12.09
N SER A 179 1.41 -4.90 -11.77
CA SER A 179 0.44 -4.19 -12.61
C SER A 179 0.42 -2.69 -12.36
N ALA A 180 0.82 -2.26 -11.18
CA ALA A 180 0.81 -0.86 -10.77
C ALA A 180 2.01 -0.50 -9.88
N VAL A 181 2.39 0.77 -9.88
CA VAL A 181 3.48 1.30 -9.06
C VAL A 181 3.09 2.66 -8.51
N GLY A 182 3.60 3.03 -7.35
CA GLY A 182 3.02 4.17 -6.68
C GLY A 182 3.81 4.75 -5.52
N ILE A 183 3.14 5.69 -4.86
CA ILE A 183 3.61 6.35 -3.65
C ILE A 183 2.56 6.22 -2.56
N ASN A 184 2.98 5.74 -1.40
CA ASN A 184 2.17 5.78 -0.19
C ASN A 184 2.97 6.28 1.00
N CYS A 185 2.27 6.60 2.08
CA CYS A 185 2.88 7.03 3.32
C CYS A 185 3.79 8.29 3.23
N ALA A 186 3.61 9.10 2.18
CA ALA A 186 4.33 10.36 1.97
C ALA A 186 3.41 11.58 2.18
N PRO A 187 3.94 12.78 2.44
CA PRO A 187 3.15 14.02 2.45
C PRO A 187 2.39 14.27 1.13
N PRO A 188 1.11 14.69 1.17
CA PRO A 188 0.29 14.95 -0.03
C PRO A 188 0.91 15.88 -1.08
N HIS A 189 1.67 16.90 -0.63
CA HIS A 189 2.26 17.89 -1.54
C HIS A 189 3.38 17.31 -2.42
N PHE A 190 4.00 16.18 -2.03
CA PHE A 190 4.97 15.47 -2.89
C PHE A 190 4.29 14.68 -4.01
N VAL A 191 3.04 14.26 -3.80
CA VAL A 191 2.40 13.24 -4.65
C VAL A 191 2.19 13.75 -6.07
N LEU A 192 1.80 15.02 -6.27
CA LEU A 192 1.52 15.54 -7.62
C LEU A 192 2.75 15.47 -8.53
N SER A 193 3.91 15.96 -8.06
CA SER A 193 5.15 15.92 -8.83
C SER A 193 5.64 14.49 -9.06
N LEU A 194 5.44 13.61 -8.07
CA LEU A 194 5.81 12.20 -8.20
C LEU A 194 4.93 11.45 -9.21
N VAL A 195 3.62 11.68 -9.23
CA VAL A 195 2.71 11.12 -10.26
C VAL A 195 3.15 11.56 -11.66
N GLN A 196 3.43 12.86 -11.84
CA GLN A 196 3.88 13.40 -13.12
C GLN A 196 5.23 12.82 -13.56
N ARG A 197 6.14 12.56 -12.61
CA ARG A 197 7.41 11.86 -12.88
C ARG A 197 7.16 10.41 -13.27
N PHE A 198 6.40 9.66 -12.47
CA PHE A 198 6.15 8.23 -12.69
C PHE A 198 5.48 8.00 -14.05
N LYS A 199 4.54 8.87 -14.45
CA LYS A 199 3.88 8.81 -15.76
C LYS A 199 4.83 8.90 -16.96
N LYS A 200 6.02 9.49 -16.79
CA LYS A 200 7.06 9.54 -17.82
C LYS A 200 7.97 8.30 -17.81
N LEU A 201 8.03 7.59 -16.68
CA LEU A 201 8.96 6.50 -16.42
C LEU A 201 8.33 5.11 -16.57
N THR A 202 6.99 5.00 -16.53
CA THR A 202 6.31 3.70 -16.63
C THR A 202 4.98 3.80 -17.38
N ALA A 203 4.62 2.69 -18.04
CA ALA A 203 3.29 2.47 -18.60
C ALA A 203 2.33 1.77 -17.62
N LYS A 204 2.81 1.34 -16.44
CA LYS A 204 2.00 0.71 -15.41
C LYS A 204 1.01 1.69 -14.79
N ALA A 205 -0.06 1.19 -14.19
CA ALA A 205 -1.00 2.05 -13.47
C ALA A 205 -0.30 2.75 -12.30
N ILE A 206 -0.66 4.01 -12.04
CA ILE A 206 -0.08 4.78 -10.94
C ILE A 206 -1.04 4.74 -9.74
N VAL A 207 -0.50 4.36 -8.58
CA VAL A 207 -1.24 4.25 -7.31
C VAL A 207 -0.74 5.32 -6.34
N VAL A 208 -1.65 6.03 -5.67
CA VAL A 208 -1.28 7.00 -4.63
C VAL A 208 -2.20 6.95 -3.43
N TYR A 209 -1.63 6.86 -2.23
CA TYR A 209 -2.38 6.94 -0.98
C TYR A 209 -1.50 7.56 0.12
N PRO A 210 -1.44 8.90 0.22
CA PRO A 210 -0.52 9.59 1.11
C PRO A 210 -0.97 9.69 2.58
N ASN A 211 -0.04 10.21 3.39
CA ASN A 211 -0.24 10.97 4.64
C ASN A 211 -1.51 11.84 4.64
N SER A 212 -2.25 11.99 5.75
CA SER A 212 -3.15 13.15 5.92
C SER A 212 -2.41 14.51 5.90
N GLY A 213 -1.09 14.49 6.11
CA GLY A 213 -0.20 15.63 5.95
C GLY A 213 0.96 15.61 6.93
N GLU A 214 0.72 15.13 8.13
CA GLU A 214 1.70 15.21 9.19
C GLU A 214 2.75 14.06 9.16
N ILE A 215 3.84 14.21 9.92
CA ILE A 215 5.08 13.45 9.74
C ILE A 215 5.25 12.43 10.87
N TRP A 216 5.63 11.19 10.54
CA TRP A 216 5.90 10.15 11.54
C TRP A 216 7.31 10.29 12.10
N ASP A 217 7.43 10.28 13.43
CA ASP A 217 8.70 10.15 14.14
C ASP A 217 8.82 8.71 14.67
N GLY A 218 9.68 7.91 14.03
CA GLY A 218 9.91 6.51 14.38
C GLY A 218 10.62 6.30 15.72
N ILE A 219 11.39 7.28 16.19
CA ILE A 219 12.10 7.22 17.48
C ILE A 219 11.12 7.52 18.62
N ALA A 220 10.35 8.60 18.48
CA ALA A 220 9.36 9.01 19.48
C ALA A 220 8.03 8.24 19.37
N LYS A 221 7.87 7.40 18.35
CA LYS A 221 6.67 6.60 18.04
C LYS A 221 5.39 7.45 18.05
N ARG A 222 5.47 8.67 17.49
CA ARG A 222 4.34 9.60 17.44
C ARG A 222 4.31 10.36 16.14
N TRP A 223 3.13 10.87 15.81
CA TRP A 223 2.98 11.81 14.71
C TRP A 223 3.23 13.24 15.18
N LEU A 224 3.96 14.00 14.39
CA LEU A 224 4.20 15.43 14.60
C LEU A 224 3.20 16.23 13.76
N PRO A 225 2.53 17.27 14.31
CA PRO A 225 1.57 18.07 13.57
C PRO A 225 2.25 18.75 12.37
N SER A 226 1.52 18.87 11.27
CA SER A 226 2.06 19.53 10.10
C SER A 226 1.99 21.03 10.30
N LYS A 227 3.12 21.70 10.11
CA LYS A 227 3.20 23.17 10.14
C LYS A 227 2.95 23.80 8.78
N CYS A 228 2.68 23.00 7.74
CA CYS A 228 2.79 23.44 6.34
C CYS A 228 1.59 23.10 5.43
N PHE A 229 0.44 22.66 5.94
CA PHE A 229 -0.75 22.52 5.09
C PHE A 229 -1.62 23.76 5.23
N ASP A 230 -1.78 24.48 4.12
CA ASP A 230 -3.00 25.25 3.88
C ASP A 230 -4.21 24.31 3.97
N ASP A 231 -5.38 24.85 4.31
CA ASP A 231 -6.66 24.15 4.49
C ASP A 231 -7.20 23.41 3.23
N GLU A 232 -6.35 23.10 2.23
CA GLU A 232 -6.72 22.35 1.03
C GLU A 232 -7.19 20.93 1.39
N LYS A 233 -8.42 20.63 0.99
CA LYS A 233 -9.09 19.36 1.27
C LYS A 233 -8.62 18.25 0.32
N PHE A 234 -8.66 17.01 0.80
CA PHE A 234 -8.31 15.81 0.01
C PHE A 234 -9.08 15.67 -1.31
N GLU A 235 -10.28 16.25 -1.44
CA GLU A 235 -11.04 16.29 -2.70
C GLU A 235 -10.27 17.01 -3.83
N VAL A 236 -9.60 18.12 -3.51
CA VAL A 236 -8.82 18.91 -4.48
C VAL A 236 -7.56 18.14 -4.87
N PHE A 237 -6.87 17.57 -3.90
CA PHE A 237 -5.69 16.75 -4.14
C PHE A 237 -5.99 15.53 -5.00
N ALA A 238 -7.05 14.78 -4.68
CA ALA A 238 -7.47 13.61 -5.45
C ALA A 238 -7.77 13.95 -6.92
N THR A 239 -8.45 15.07 -7.16
CA THR A 239 -8.73 15.58 -8.52
C THR A 239 -7.43 15.86 -9.27
N ARG A 240 -6.49 16.60 -8.65
CA ARG A 240 -5.18 16.93 -9.24
C ARG A 240 -4.36 15.68 -9.54
N TRP A 241 -4.33 14.70 -8.64
CA TRP A 241 -3.58 13.44 -8.85
C TRP A 241 -4.18 12.60 -9.98
N ARG A 242 -5.51 12.49 -10.03
CA ARG A 242 -6.24 11.83 -11.13
C ARG A 242 -5.89 12.47 -12.47
N ASP A 243 -5.99 13.79 -12.56
CA ASP A 243 -5.74 14.53 -13.81
C ASP A 243 -4.27 14.44 -14.24
N ALA A 244 -3.35 14.37 -13.26
CA ALA A 244 -1.94 14.09 -13.52
C ALA A 244 -1.70 12.67 -14.06
N GLY A 245 -2.56 11.71 -13.72
CA GLY A 245 -2.55 10.34 -14.28
C GLY A 245 -2.64 9.20 -13.27
N ALA A 246 -2.82 9.49 -11.98
CA ALA A 246 -3.09 8.46 -11.00
C ALA A 246 -4.39 7.72 -11.31
N LYS A 247 -4.37 6.39 -11.14
CA LYS A 247 -5.49 5.48 -11.43
C LYS A 247 -6.13 4.91 -10.18
N LEU A 248 -5.32 4.68 -9.14
CA LEU A 248 -5.78 4.24 -7.83
C LEU A 248 -5.40 5.33 -6.82
N ILE A 249 -6.40 5.85 -6.09
CA ILE A 249 -6.22 6.97 -5.16
C ILE A 249 -6.88 6.61 -3.82
N GLY A 250 -6.15 6.78 -2.73
CA GLY A 250 -6.64 6.50 -1.38
C GLY A 250 -5.96 7.34 -0.31
N GLY A 251 -5.88 6.80 0.89
CA GLY A 251 -5.22 7.43 2.04
C GLY A 251 -4.43 6.41 2.85
N CYS A 252 -3.38 6.89 3.53
CA CYS A 252 -2.56 6.10 4.45
C CYS A 252 -2.75 6.63 5.88
N CYS A 253 -1.69 6.96 6.60
CA CYS A 253 -1.80 7.25 8.02
C CYS A 253 -2.66 8.48 8.34
N ARG A 254 -3.51 8.32 9.36
CA ARG A 254 -4.48 9.34 9.86
C ARG A 254 -5.49 9.85 8.84
N THR A 255 -5.56 9.21 7.68
CA THR A 255 -6.78 9.28 6.87
C THR A 255 -7.87 8.44 7.51
N THR A 256 -9.12 8.74 7.19
CA THR A 256 -10.30 8.12 7.79
C THR A 256 -11.33 7.78 6.70
N PRO A 257 -12.43 7.09 7.05
CA PRO A 257 -13.54 6.91 6.13
C PRO A 257 -14.08 8.23 5.55
N SER A 258 -14.06 9.35 6.30
CA SER A 258 -14.49 10.64 5.74
C SER A 258 -13.52 11.18 4.68
N THR A 259 -12.22 10.92 4.81
CA THR A 259 -11.24 11.20 3.75
C THR A 259 -11.56 10.41 2.49
N VAL A 260 -11.83 9.10 2.62
CA VAL A 260 -12.16 8.22 1.49
C VAL A 260 -13.49 8.63 0.85
N GLN A 261 -14.46 9.06 1.63
CA GLN A 261 -15.72 9.59 1.10
C GLN A 261 -15.51 10.85 0.24
N ALA A 262 -14.68 11.78 0.71
CA ALA A 262 -14.34 12.98 -0.06
C ALA A 262 -13.60 12.64 -1.38
N ILE A 263 -12.66 11.70 -1.33
CA ILE A 263 -11.96 11.18 -2.52
C ILE A 263 -12.97 10.52 -3.48
N SER A 264 -13.76 9.57 -2.99
CA SER A 264 -14.75 8.82 -3.77
C SER A 264 -15.72 9.77 -4.48
N LYS A 265 -16.23 10.78 -3.76
CA LYS A 265 -17.08 11.83 -4.34
C LYS A 265 -16.36 12.59 -5.44
N ALA A 266 -15.17 13.12 -5.18
CA ALA A 266 -14.40 13.90 -6.17
C ALA A 266 -14.03 13.09 -7.44
N LEU A 267 -13.88 11.77 -7.31
CA LEU A 267 -13.55 10.90 -8.44
C LEU A 267 -14.79 10.41 -9.20
N LYS A 268 -15.95 10.29 -8.55
CA LYS A 268 -17.22 9.83 -9.12
C LYS A 268 -18.12 10.95 -9.63
N ASP A 269 -17.98 12.17 -9.09
CA ASP A 269 -18.61 13.38 -9.62
C ASP A 269 -18.00 13.66 -11.01
N ARG A 270 -18.63 13.06 -12.02
CA ARG A 270 -18.40 13.37 -13.42
C ARG A 270 -19.73 13.71 -14.09
N ASP A 271 -19.68 14.85 -14.75
CA ASP A 271 -20.28 15.09 -16.06
C ASP A 271 -19.62 14.19 -17.13
#